data_AF-A0A354B0A3-F1
#
_entry.id   AF-A0A354B0A3-F1
#
_cell.length_a   1.000
_cell.length_b   1.000
_cell.length_c   1.000
_cell.angle_alpha   90.00
_cell.angle_beta   90.00
_cell.angle_gamma   90.00
#
_symmetry.space_group_name_H-M   'P 1'
#
loop_
_entity.id
_entity.type
_entity.pdbx_description
1 polymer ?
#
loop_
_entity_poly.entity_id
_entity_poly.type
_entity_poly.pdbx_seq_one_letter_code
_entity_poly.pdbx_strand_id
1 'polypeptide(L)'
;QALVLFEQGQNSEAIELWRQVIKIRANAAEPTLALAAGLFISGGQARREALELAGQALANDPNYVLASFQKEQLWGTKLRAATQLLLAQPDLKTAVERAMANANPEGSPDDE
;
A
#
# COMPACT_ATOMS: atom_id res chain seq x y z
N GLN A 1 -11.57 5.17 -8.99
CA GLN A 1 -12.58 4.08 -8.94
C GLN A 1 -12.21 2.99 -7.93
N ALA A 2 -11.02 2.37 -7.99
CA ALA A 2 -10.65 1.21 -7.16
C ALA A 2 -10.71 1.45 -5.64
N LEU A 3 -10.22 2.59 -5.14
CA LEU A 3 -10.33 2.96 -3.72
C LEU A 3 -11.79 2.91 -3.23
N VAL A 4 -12.71 3.52 -3.99
CA VAL A 4 -14.14 3.55 -3.64
C VAL A 4 -14.75 2.15 -3.63
N LEU A 5 -14.41 1.30 -4.61
CA LEU A 5 -14.89 -0.08 -4.67
C LEU A 5 -14.45 -0.87 -3.44
N PHE A 6 -13.18 -0.74 -3.05
CA PHE A 6 -12.66 -1.39 -1.85
C PHE A 6 -13.40 -0.91 -0.59
N GLU A 7 -13.62 0.40 -0.46
CA GLU A 7 -14.39 0.94 0.66
C GLU A 7 -15.85 0.46 0.68
N GLN A 8 -16.43 0.13 -0.48
CA GLN A 8 -17.76 -0.49 -0.59
C GLN A 8 -17.76 -2.00 -0.33
N GLY A 9 -16.59 -2.62 -0.13
CA GLY A 9 -16.45 -4.07 0.06
C GLY A 9 -16.39 -4.87 -1.24
N GLN A 10 -16.33 -4.20 -2.39
CA GLN A 10 -16.14 -4.80 -3.72
C GLN A 10 -14.64 -5.08 -3.95
N ASN A 11 -14.08 -5.93 -3.09
CA ASN A 11 -12.64 -6.15 -2.99
C ASN A 11 -12.06 -6.80 -4.25
N SER A 12 -12.78 -7.75 -4.86
CA SER A 12 -12.35 -8.42 -6.09
C SER A 12 -12.22 -7.45 -7.26
N GLU A 13 -13.20 -6.56 -7.43
CA GLU A 13 -13.18 -5.55 -8.48
C GLU A 13 -12.09 -4.49 -8.26
N ALA A 14 -11.86 -4.09 -7.00
CA ALA A 14 -10.75 -3.19 -6.66
C ALA A 14 -9.39 -3.82 -6.98
N ILE A 15 -9.19 -5.10 -6.63
CA ILE A 15 -7.97 -5.87 -6.93
C ILE A 15 -7.72 -5.94 -8.43
N GLU A 16 -8.72 -6.29 -9.23
CA GLU A 16 -8.58 -6.35 -10.68
C GLU A 16 -8.21 -5.00 -11.29
N LEU A 17 -8.83 -3.91 -10.82
CA LEU A 17 -8.48 -2.56 -11.29
C LEU A 17 -7.06 -2.16 -10.92
N TRP A 18 -6.60 -2.42 -9.69
CA TRP A 18 -5.21 -2.13 -9.33
C TRP A 18 -4.21 -2.93 -10.16
N ARG A 19 -4.49 -4.21 -10.44
CA ARG A 19 -3.67 -5.04 -11.36
C ARG A 19 -3.58 -4.43 -12.76
N GLN A 20 -4.68 -3.88 -13.27
CA GLN A 20 -4.68 -3.19 -14.57
C GLN A 20 -3.88 -1.89 -14.53
N VAL A 21 -4.01 -1.09 -13.47
CA VAL A 21 -3.26 0.16 -13.30
C VAL A 21 -1.75 -0.08 -13.27
N ILE A 22 -1.30 -1.08 -12.51
CA ILE A 22 0.13 -1.40 -12.36
C ILE A 22 0.76 -1.86 -13.69
N LYS A 23 0.00 -2.53 -14.57
CA LYS A 23 0.46 -2.88 -15.93
C LYS A 23 0.76 -1.66 -16.80
N ILE A 24 0.07 -0.54 -16.56
CA ILE A 24 0.22 0.70 -17.32
C ILE A 24 1.30 1.60 -16.69
N ARG A 25 1.31 1.69 -15.36
CA ARG A 25 2.26 2.47 -14.58
C ARG A 25 3.11 1.55 -13.72
N ALA A 26 4.17 1.03 -14.32
CA ALA A 26 5.18 0.29 -13.58
C ALA A 26 5.73 1.16 -12.42
N ASN A 27 5.92 0.55 -11.26
CA ASN A 27 6.45 1.18 -10.04
C ASN A 27 5.52 2.19 -9.32
N ALA A 28 4.23 2.27 -9.68
CA ALA A 28 3.28 3.10 -8.93
C ALA A 28 3.05 2.56 -7.51
N ALA A 29 3.64 3.18 -6.49
CA ALA A 29 3.60 2.71 -5.10
C ALA A 29 2.18 2.62 -4.53
N GLU A 30 1.34 3.64 -4.78
CA GLU A 30 -0.04 3.68 -4.28
C GLU A 30 -0.89 2.46 -4.70
N PRO A 31 -1.15 2.21 -6.00
CA PRO A 31 -1.96 1.06 -6.40
C PRO A 31 -1.28 -0.27 -6.05
N THR A 32 0.06 -0.31 -5.97
CA THR A 32 0.80 -1.51 -5.57
C THR A 32 0.55 -1.85 -4.10
N LEU A 33 0.65 -0.89 -3.19
CA LEU A 33 0.36 -1.13 -1.77
C LEU A 33 -1.13 -1.39 -1.53
N ALA A 34 -2.01 -0.71 -2.26
CA ALA A 34 -3.45 -0.95 -2.17
C ALA A 34 -3.82 -2.37 -2.64
N LEU A 35 -3.24 -2.84 -3.75
CA LEU A 35 -3.34 -4.22 -4.21
C LEU A 35 -2.83 -5.20 -3.16
N ALA A 36 -1.64 -4.93 -2.59
CA ALA A 36 -1.05 -5.76 -1.56
C ALA A 36 -1.99 -5.92 -0.35
N ALA A 37 -2.59 -4.83 0.13
CA ALA A 37 -3.55 -4.84 1.23
C ALA A 37 -4.80 -5.67 0.90
N GLY A 38 -5.35 -5.50 -0.31
CA GLY A 38 -6.51 -6.27 -0.78
C GLY A 38 -6.23 -7.77 -0.91
N LEU A 39 -5.08 -8.15 -1.44
CA LEU A 39 -4.65 -9.55 -1.53
C LEU A 39 -4.42 -10.15 -0.15
N PHE A 40 -3.85 -9.38 0.79
CA PHE A 40 -3.59 -9.85 2.14
C PHE A 40 -4.88 -10.22 2.88
N ILE A 41 -5.91 -9.37 2.82
CA ILE A 41 -7.19 -9.66 3.46
C ILE A 41 -7.99 -10.76 2.74
N SER A 42 -7.72 -11.01 1.46
CA SER A 42 -8.31 -12.12 0.71
C SER A 42 -7.74 -13.48 1.15
N GLY A 43 -6.55 -13.49 1.75
CA GLY A 43 -5.94 -14.66 2.38
C GLY A 43 -5.46 -15.72 1.38
N GLY A 44 -5.21 -16.93 1.91
CA GLY A 44 -4.81 -18.09 1.11
C GLY A 44 -3.47 -17.89 0.37
N GLN A 45 -3.42 -18.35 -0.89
CA GLN A 45 -2.21 -18.33 -1.71
C GLN A 45 -1.75 -16.91 -2.10
N ALA A 46 -2.64 -15.92 -2.06
CA ALA A 46 -2.34 -14.52 -2.37
C ALA A 46 -1.48 -13.83 -1.31
N ARG A 47 -1.32 -14.43 -0.11
CA ARG A 47 -0.57 -13.82 0.99
C ARG A 47 0.90 -13.57 0.66
N ARG A 48 1.55 -14.49 -0.06
CA ARG A 48 2.96 -14.32 -0.44
C ARG A 48 3.14 -13.14 -1.39
N GLU A 49 2.29 -13.08 -2.42
CA GLU A 49 2.26 -11.97 -3.37
C GLU A 49 2.02 -10.62 -2.67
N ALA A 50 1.10 -10.59 -1.70
CA ALA A 50 0.83 -9.38 -0.90
C ALA A 50 2.08 -8.86 -0.16
N LEU A 51 2.86 -9.75 0.46
CA LEU A 51 4.09 -9.37 1.16
C LEU A 51 5.14 -8.82 0.18
N GLU A 52 5.32 -9.46 -0.97
CA GLU A 52 6.27 -9.01 -1.99
C GLU A 52 5.89 -7.64 -2.54
N LEU A 53 4.61 -7.43 -2.86
CA LEU A 53 4.11 -6.15 -3.39
C LEU A 53 4.20 -5.02 -2.35
N ALA A 54 3.91 -5.29 -1.07
CA ALA A 54 4.07 -4.29 -0.02
C ALA A 54 5.54 -3.85 0.13
N GLY A 55 6.48 -4.79 0.12
CA GLY A 55 7.90 -4.47 0.17
C GLY A 55 8.34 -3.61 -1.01
N GLN A 56 7.87 -3.93 -2.23
CA GLN A 56 8.15 -3.14 -3.43
C GLN A 56 7.56 -1.72 -3.35
N ALA A 57 6.30 -1.59 -2.92
CA ALA A 57 5.65 -0.30 -2.81
C ALA A 57 6.37 0.62 -1.81
N LEU A 58 6.74 0.10 -0.64
CA LEU A 58 7.50 0.85 0.38
C LEU A 58 8.92 1.20 -0.06
N ALA A 59 9.55 0.38 -0.89
CA ALA A 59 10.85 0.70 -1.47
C ALA A 59 10.75 1.80 -2.53
N ASN A 60 9.65 1.86 -3.28
CA ASN A 60 9.42 2.87 -4.31
C ASN A 60 8.99 4.22 -3.72
N ASP A 61 8.11 4.21 -2.72
CA ASP A 61 7.70 5.41 -1.99
C ASP A 61 7.53 5.07 -0.50
N PRO A 62 8.51 5.45 0.35
CA PRO A 62 8.50 5.13 1.77
C PRO A 62 7.38 5.85 2.53
N ASN A 63 6.84 6.96 2.03
CA ASN A 63 5.82 7.74 2.73
C ASN A 63 4.53 6.94 2.96
N TYR A 64 4.26 5.95 2.12
CA TYR A 64 3.12 5.04 2.29
C TYR A 64 3.17 4.19 3.55
N VAL A 65 4.29 4.12 4.28
CA VAL A 65 4.32 3.51 5.61
C VAL A 65 3.53 4.32 6.65
N LEU A 66 3.35 5.63 6.41
CA LEU A 66 2.70 6.55 7.33
C LEU A 66 1.18 6.58 7.10
N ALA A 67 0.42 6.33 8.17
CA ALA A 67 -1.04 6.37 8.10
C ALA A 67 -1.61 7.77 7.77
N SER A 68 -0.88 8.84 8.11
CA SER A 68 -1.21 10.22 7.74
C SER A 68 -1.13 10.42 6.22
N PHE A 69 -0.01 10.01 5.62
CA PHE A 69 0.19 10.09 4.18
C PHE A 69 -0.86 9.27 3.42
N GLN A 70 -1.13 8.03 3.84
CA GLN A 70 -2.22 7.23 3.24
C GLN A 70 -3.57 7.97 3.26
N LYS A 71 -3.87 8.70 4.33
CA LYS A 71 -5.10 9.50 4.45
C LYS A 71 -5.09 10.70 3.49
N GLU A 72 -3.96 11.36 3.32
CA GLU A 72 -3.78 12.45 2.34
C GLU A 72 -3.94 11.97 0.90
N GLN A 73 -3.52 10.73 0.61
CA GLN A 73 -3.79 10.02 -0.65
C GLN A 73 -5.24 9.52 -0.79
N LEU A 74 -6.15 10.04 0.04
CA LEU A 74 -7.59 9.76 0.02
C LEU A 74 -7.96 8.30 0.28
N TRP A 75 -7.12 7.53 0.99
CA TRP A 75 -7.47 6.18 1.39
C TRP A 75 -8.53 6.18 2.49
N GLY A 76 -9.60 5.41 2.26
CA GLY A 76 -10.65 5.23 3.24
C GLY A 76 -10.21 4.39 4.44
N THR A 77 -11.12 4.18 5.38
CA THR A 77 -10.80 3.50 6.64
C THR A 77 -10.54 2.01 6.44
N LYS A 78 -11.24 1.34 5.52
CA LYS A 78 -11.06 -0.09 5.28
C LYS A 78 -9.71 -0.39 4.67
N LEU A 79 -9.29 0.39 3.68
CA LEU A 79 -8.00 0.18 3.03
C LEU A 79 -6.85 0.43 4.02
N ARG A 80 -6.89 1.53 4.76
CA ARG A 80 -5.86 1.82 5.77
C ARG A 80 -5.78 0.74 6.85
N ALA A 81 -6.91 0.19 7.30
CA ALA A 81 -6.93 -0.92 8.26
C ALA A 81 -6.34 -2.21 7.66
N ALA A 82 -6.68 -2.55 6.42
CA ALA A 82 -6.10 -3.70 5.71
C ALA A 82 -4.58 -3.55 5.55
N THR A 83 -4.12 -2.36 5.19
CA THR A 83 -2.69 -2.04 5.07
C THR A 83 -1.99 -2.13 6.42
N GLN A 84 -2.58 -1.62 7.51
CA GLN A 84 -2.01 -1.74 8.84
C GLN A 84 -1.80 -3.21 9.25
N LEU A 85 -2.77 -4.09 8.98
CA LEU A 85 -2.65 -5.53 9.26
C LEU A 85 -1.54 -6.20 8.43
N LEU A 86 -1.39 -5.79 7.17
CA LEU A 86 -0.32 -6.24 6.29
C LEU A 86 1.05 -5.75 6.79
N LEU A 87 1.21 -4.47 7.08
CA LEU A 87 2.50 -3.90 7.51
C LEU A 87 2.92 -4.40 8.91
N ALA A 88 2.00 -4.95 9.70
CA ALA A 88 2.30 -5.61 10.97
C ALA A 88 2.92 -7.02 10.81
N GLN A 89 3.02 -7.56 9.59
CA GLN A 89 3.57 -8.90 9.38
C GLN A 89 5.08 -8.94 9.64
N PRO A 90 5.60 -9.96 10.36
CA PRO A 90 7.03 -10.09 10.64
C PRO A 90 7.92 -10.07 9.40
N ASP A 91 7.45 -10.66 8.29
CA ASP A 91 8.14 -10.70 7.00
C ASP A 91 8.41 -9.29 6.42
N LEU A 92 7.58 -8.30 6.78
CA LEU A 92 7.72 -6.91 6.32
C LEU A 92 8.49 -6.03 7.29
N LYS A 93 8.91 -6.54 8.46
CA LYS A 93 9.54 -5.74 9.52
C LYS A 93 10.68 -4.86 8.99
N THR A 94 11.63 -5.45 8.27
CA THR A 94 12.78 -4.72 7.73
C THR A 94 12.38 -3.68 6.68
N ALA A 95 11.39 -3.98 5.84
CA ALA A 95 10.89 -3.04 4.83
C ALA A 95 10.18 -1.84 5.50
N VAL A 96 9.37 -2.11 6.52
CA VAL A 96 8.67 -1.10 7.33
C VAL A 96 9.66 -0.21 8.08
N GLU A 97 10.65 -0.78 8.77
CA GLU A 97 11.69 -0.01 9.46
C GLU A 97 12.47 0.90 8.52
N ARG A 98 12.87 0.38 7.35
CA ARG A 98 13.55 1.18 6.32
C ARG A 98 12.66 2.30 5.78
N ALA A 99 11.40 2.01 5.50
CA ALA A 99 10.46 3.02 5.01
C ALA A 99 10.21 4.10 6.07
N MET A 100 10.04 3.74 7.35
CA MET A 100 9.88 4.71 8.43
C MET A 100 11.09 5.63 8.58
N ALA A 101 12.31 5.11 8.40
CA ALA A 101 13.53 5.92 8.46
C ALA A 101 13.67 6.90 7.27
N ASN A 102 13.04 6.59 6.13
CA ASN A 102 13.17 7.34 4.88
C ASN A 102 11.90 8.16 4.54
N ALA A 103 10.84 8.04 5.33
CA ALA A 103 9.59 8.75 5.08
C ALA A 103 9.74 10.23 5.45
N ASN A 104 9.40 11.10 4.51
CA ASN A 104 9.27 12.53 4.69
C ASN A 104 8.00 13.01 3.97
N PRO A 105 6.83 13.03 4.66
CA PRO A 105 5.55 13.32 4.02
C PRO A 105 5.40 14.78 3.61
N GLU A 106 6.16 15.71 4.19
CA GLU A 106 6.01 17.15 3.94
C GLU A 106 7.09 17.74 3.03
N GLY A 107 8.18 17.02 2.73
CA GLY A 107 9.33 17.59 2.05
C GLY A 107 9.95 18.70 2.91
N SER A 108 10.98 18.38 3.67
CA SER A 108 11.64 19.36 4.53
C SER A 108 12.04 20.59 3.69
N PRO A 109 11.66 21.82 4.06
CA PRO A 109 12.07 23.03 3.35
C PRO A 109 13.56 23.37 3.54
N ASP A 110 14.31 22.53 4.28
CA ASP A 110 15.68 22.83 4.75
C ASP A 110 16.80 22.29 3.83
N ASP A 111 16.56 22.09 2.54
CA ASP A 111 17.58 21.72 1.53
C ASP A 111 17.83 22.85 0.49
N GLU A 112 17.72 24.13 0.90
CA GLU A 112 18.23 25.29 0.13
C GLU A 112 19.44 25.97 0.81
#